data_AF-A0A1Q5LKB8-F1
#
_entry.id   AF-A0A1Q5LKB8-F1
#
_cell.length_a   1.000
_cell.length_b   1.000
_cell.length_c   1.000
_cell.angle_alpha   90.00
_cell.angle_beta   90.00
_cell.angle_gamma   90.00
#
_symmetry.space_group_name_H-M   'P 1'
#
loop_
_entity.id
_entity.type
_entity.pdbx_description
1 polymer ?
#
loop_
_entity_poly.entity_id
_entity_poly.type
_entity_poly.pdbx_seq_one_letter_code
_entity_poly.pdbx_strand_id
1 'polypeptide(L)'
;MRRARVPEGYELFQCKLCPSKGNNQEIRGVGTRMAAYRVCSSCDFWLTCWGYAMLGDRDPDGRRVLRIGGRHYLTWTEEQGFPPEIGYAGVEVRHYVLLNDPTGAVHATHRLWLMGTIPESFRDRMPDNAVFVTEA
;
A
#
# COMPACT_ATOMS: atom_id res chain seq x y z
N MET A 1 23.20 16.76 -25.65
CA MET A 1 22.05 16.59 -24.72
C MET A 1 21.99 17.80 -23.79
N ARG A 2 20.93 18.62 -23.85
CA ARG A 2 20.76 19.77 -22.94
C ARG A 2 20.26 19.26 -21.58
N ARG A 3 21.03 19.45 -20.51
CA ARG A 3 20.54 19.23 -19.14
C ARG A 3 19.46 20.26 -18.85
N ALA A 4 18.25 19.82 -18.50
CA ALA A 4 17.20 20.71 -18.06
C ALA A 4 17.67 21.49 -16.82
N ARG A 5 17.48 22.80 -16.81
CA ARG A 5 17.84 23.67 -15.69
C ARG A 5 16.80 23.42 -14.58
N VAL A 6 17.25 22.82 -13.48
CA VAL A 6 16.43 22.60 -12.29
C VAL A 6 16.24 23.98 -11.63
N PRO A 7 15.01 24.46 -11.36
CA PRO A 7 14.79 25.79 -10.79
C PRO A 7 15.41 25.92 -9.39
N GLU A 8 15.77 27.14 -8.99
CA GLU A 8 16.33 27.41 -7.65
C GLU A 8 15.35 26.95 -6.54
N GLY A 9 15.86 26.18 -5.57
CA GLY A 9 15.07 25.59 -4.47
C GLY A 9 14.67 24.11 -4.67
N TYR A 10 15.02 23.51 -5.80
CA TYR A 10 14.86 22.07 -6.07
C TYR A 10 16.17 21.33 -5.79
N GLU A 11 16.28 20.68 -4.64
CA GLU A 11 17.29 19.62 -4.50
C GLU A 11 16.67 18.31 -4.97
N LEU A 12 17.36 17.68 -5.91
CA LEU A 12 17.09 16.30 -6.28
C LEU A 12 17.69 15.42 -5.19
N PHE A 13 16.90 14.54 -4.60
CA PHE A 13 17.43 13.49 -3.74
C PHE A 13 17.19 12.13 -4.38
N GLN A 14 18.10 11.21 -4.13
CA GLN A 14 17.95 9.84 -4.56
C GLN A 14 17.22 9.06 -3.48
N CYS A 15 16.09 8.44 -3.85
CA CYS A 15 15.39 7.55 -2.93
C CYS A 15 16.31 6.39 -2.55
N LYS A 16 16.38 6.04 -1.26
CA LYS A 16 17.20 4.89 -0.80
C LYS A 16 16.64 3.52 -1.23
N LEU A 17 15.36 3.45 -1.60
CA LEU A 17 14.64 2.19 -1.86
C LEU A 17 14.34 1.94 -3.34
N CYS A 18 14.47 2.94 -4.20
CA CYS A 18 14.26 2.79 -5.64
C CYS A 18 15.19 3.72 -6.43
N PRO A 19 15.49 3.41 -7.70
CA PRO A 19 16.35 4.26 -8.54
C PRO A 19 15.67 5.59 -8.94
N SER A 20 14.41 5.81 -8.57
CA SER A 20 13.68 7.04 -8.88
C SER A 20 14.24 8.23 -8.09
N LYS A 21 14.45 9.35 -8.80
CA LYS A 21 14.81 10.63 -8.19
C LYS A 21 13.54 11.30 -7.67
N GLY A 22 13.53 11.63 -6.39
CA GLY A 22 12.53 12.53 -5.81
C GLY A 22 13.04 13.97 -5.84
N ASN A 23 12.14 14.94 -5.69
CA ASN A 23 12.54 16.34 -5.53
C ASN A 23 12.05 16.92 -4.20
N ASN A 24 12.69 18.00 -3.74
CA ASN A 24 12.33 18.65 -2.49
C ASN A 24 10.90 19.26 -2.46
N GLN A 25 10.16 19.36 -3.57
CA GLN A 25 8.75 19.75 -3.57
C GLN A 25 7.82 18.58 -3.23
N GLU A 26 8.18 17.35 -3.59
CA GLU A 26 7.43 16.13 -3.23
C GLU A 26 7.49 15.82 -1.72
N ILE A 27 8.37 16.51 -0.98
CA ILE A 27 8.49 16.46 0.49
C ILE A 27 8.00 17.76 1.17
N ARG A 28 7.63 18.81 0.41
CA ARG A 28 7.19 20.09 1.00
C ARG A 28 5.73 19.99 1.43
N GLY A 29 5.51 19.99 2.74
CA GLY A 29 4.18 19.95 3.35
C GLY A 29 3.63 18.54 3.61
N VAL A 30 4.27 17.50 3.04
CA VAL A 30 3.92 16.10 3.25
C VAL A 30 5.16 15.33 3.70
N GLY A 31 5.26 15.08 5.01
CA GLY A 31 5.99 13.95 5.59
C GLY A 31 7.39 14.21 6.15
N THR A 32 7.47 14.66 7.42
CA THR A 32 8.67 14.50 8.28
C THR A 32 9.28 13.10 8.17
N ARG A 33 8.41 12.09 8.00
CA ARG A 33 8.76 10.68 7.75
C ARG A 33 9.52 10.45 6.44
N MET A 34 9.06 11.02 5.33
CA MET A 34 9.70 10.91 4.01
C MET A 34 11.09 11.55 4.01
N ALA A 35 11.21 12.72 4.63
CA ALA A 35 12.48 13.41 4.82
C ALA A 35 13.43 12.62 5.72
N ALA A 36 12.95 12.14 6.88
CA ALA A 36 13.73 11.34 7.83
C ALA A 36 14.23 10.04 7.20
N TYR A 37 13.41 9.37 6.38
CA TYR A 37 13.77 8.11 5.76
C TYR A 37 14.44 8.25 4.39
N ARG A 38 14.53 9.46 3.81
CA ARG A 38 15.03 9.72 2.44
C ARG A 38 14.36 8.82 1.40
N VAL A 39 13.04 8.83 1.38
CA VAL A 39 12.22 8.05 0.44
C VAL A 39 11.30 8.93 -0.37
N CYS A 40 11.02 8.55 -1.62
CA CYS A 40 9.97 9.19 -2.42
C CYS A 40 8.59 8.81 -1.88
N SER A 41 7.56 9.56 -2.29
CA SER A 41 6.16 9.35 -1.86
C SER A 41 5.68 7.92 -2.11
N SER A 42 6.02 7.33 -3.26
CA SER A 42 5.68 5.94 -3.57
C SER A 42 6.31 4.94 -2.60
N CYS A 43 7.60 5.09 -2.29
CA CYS A 43 8.26 4.21 -1.33
C CYS A 43 7.76 4.41 0.10
N ASP A 44 7.39 5.63 0.50
CA ASP A 44 6.79 5.90 1.81
C ASP A 44 5.41 5.27 1.98
N PHE A 45 4.59 5.31 0.93
CA PHE A 45 3.32 4.59 0.86
C PHE A 45 3.51 3.08 1.03
N TRP A 46 4.45 2.47 0.28
CA TRP A 46 4.70 1.03 0.41
C TRP A 46 5.36 0.64 1.73
N LEU A 47 6.17 1.52 2.33
CA LEU A 47 6.65 1.35 3.71
C LEU A 47 5.50 1.36 4.72
N THR A 48 4.49 2.21 4.52
CA THR A 48 3.30 2.24 5.38
C THR A 48 2.50 0.95 5.25
N CYS A 49 2.25 0.49 4.02
CA CYS A 49 1.57 -0.78 3.76
C CYS A 49 2.32 -1.97 4.35
N TRP A 50 3.66 -1.98 4.24
CA TRP A 50 4.48 -3.00 4.87
C TRP A 50 4.36 -2.97 6.41
N GLY A 51 4.28 -1.77 7.00
CA GLY A 51 4.05 -1.59 8.44
C GLY A 51 2.78 -2.27 8.94
N TYR A 52 1.72 -2.36 8.13
CA TYR A 52 0.49 -3.07 8.52
C TYR A 52 0.68 -4.58 8.70
N ALA A 53 1.64 -5.19 7.99
CA ALA A 53 1.97 -6.59 8.21
C ALA A 53 2.49 -6.82 9.63
N MET A 54 3.24 -5.86 10.19
CA MET A 54 3.70 -5.91 11.59
C MET A 54 2.57 -5.71 12.61
N LEU A 55 1.42 -5.17 12.18
CA LEU A 55 0.22 -4.99 13.00
C LEU A 55 -0.79 -6.14 12.85
N GLY A 56 -0.34 -7.31 12.39
CA GLY A 56 -1.20 -8.47 12.19
C GLY A 56 -2.14 -8.31 11.01
N ASP A 57 -1.66 -7.70 9.92
CA ASP A 57 -2.41 -7.43 8.69
C ASP A 57 -3.65 -6.56 8.94
N ARG A 58 -3.45 -5.48 9.70
CA ARG A 58 -4.46 -4.46 9.97
C ARG A 58 -3.89 -3.06 9.88
N ASP A 59 -4.71 -2.13 9.44
CA ASP A 59 -4.42 -0.70 9.58
C ASP A 59 -4.76 -0.21 11.01
N PRO A 60 -4.46 1.05 11.36
CA PRO A 60 -4.73 1.61 12.68
C PRO A 60 -6.21 1.63 13.08
N ASP A 61 -7.14 1.64 12.12
CA ASP A 61 -8.59 1.61 12.39
C ASP A 61 -9.13 0.16 12.41
N GLY A 62 -8.24 -0.82 12.38
CA GLY A 62 -8.57 -2.25 12.42
C GLY A 62 -9.07 -2.82 11.10
N ARG A 63 -9.03 -2.05 10.00
CA ARG A 63 -9.35 -2.53 8.65
C ARG A 63 -8.38 -3.64 8.28
N ARG A 64 -8.91 -4.72 7.70
CA ARG A 64 -8.08 -5.89 7.35
C ARG A 64 -7.30 -5.61 6.06
N VAL A 65 -6.02 -5.95 6.08
CA VAL A 65 -5.14 -5.92 4.91
C VAL A 65 -5.18 -7.26 4.19
N LEU A 66 -5.40 -7.22 2.88
CA LEU A 66 -5.26 -8.38 2.01
C LEU A 66 -4.14 -8.14 1.00
N ARG A 67 -3.28 -9.15 0.82
CA ARG A 67 -2.29 -9.24 -0.24
C ARG A 67 -2.63 -10.49 -1.05
N ILE A 68 -3.06 -10.27 -2.30
CA ILE A 68 -3.59 -11.32 -3.18
C ILE A 68 -3.02 -11.11 -4.57
N GLY A 69 -2.29 -12.09 -5.10
CA GLY A 69 -1.66 -12.02 -6.41
C GLY A 69 -0.64 -10.87 -6.53
N GLY A 70 0.01 -10.49 -5.43
CA GLY A 70 0.92 -9.34 -5.37
C GLY A 70 0.24 -7.98 -5.49
N ARG A 71 -1.07 -7.88 -5.20
CA ARG A 71 -1.81 -6.62 -5.06
C ARG A 71 -2.19 -6.40 -3.61
N HIS A 72 -2.21 -5.14 -3.19
CA HIS A 72 -2.53 -4.74 -1.82
C HIS A 72 -3.94 -4.16 -1.74
N TYR A 73 -4.70 -4.60 -0.74
CA TYR A 73 -6.06 -4.19 -0.51
C TYR A 73 -6.33 -3.90 0.96
N LEU A 74 -7.33 -3.06 1.23
CA LEU A 74 -7.98 -2.95 2.54
C LEU A 74 -9.45 -3.36 2.42
N THR A 75 -9.96 -4.12 3.39
CA THR A 75 -11.40 -4.29 3.58
C THR A 75 -11.90 -3.28 4.60
N TRP A 76 -13.08 -2.71 4.42
CA TRP A 76 -13.63 -1.73 5.36
C TRP A 76 -15.12 -1.96 5.65
N THR A 77 -15.65 -1.31 6.69
CA THR A 77 -17.08 -1.27 7.02
C THR A 77 -17.58 0.17 7.01
N GLU A 78 -18.90 0.40 6.93
CA GLU A 78 -19.44 1.77 6.89
C GLU A 78 -19.05 2.58 8.13
N GLU A 79 -18.99 1.93 9.29
CA GLU A 79 -18.58 2.54 10.56
C GLU A 79 -17.12 3.00 10.53
N GLN A 80 -16.25 2.26 9.84
CA GLN A 80 -14.85 2.64 9.66
C GLN A 80 -14.68 3.75 8.62
N GLY A 81 -15.65 3.94 7.71
CA GLY A 81 -15.51 4.83 6.57
C GLY A 81 -14.47 4.36 5.55
N PHE A 82 -14.36 5.12 4.45
CA PHE A 82 -13.41 4.81 3.38
C PHE A 82 -11.98 4.79 3.90
N PRO A 83 -11.14 3.85 3.43
CA PRO A 83 -9.72 3.85 3.75
C PRO A 83 -9.06 5.19 3.36
N PRO A 84 -8.11 5.69 4.17
CA PRO A 84 -7.53 7.02 3.98
C PRO A 84 -6.56 7.11 2.80
N GLU A 85 -6.08 5.97 2.31
CA GLU A 85 -5.06 5.87 1.28
C GLU A 85 -5.65 5.83 -0.14
N ILE A 86 -4.87 6.24 -1.14
CA ILE A 86 -5.29 6.21 -2.55
C ILE A 86 -5.66 4.78 -2.97
N GLY A 87 -6.82 4.61 -3.62
CA GLY A 87 -7.24 3.32 -4.15
C GLY A 87 -8.54 3.35 -4.95
N TYR A 88 -9.02 2.16 -5.30
CA TYR A 88 -10.25 1.93 -6.06
C TYR A 88 -11.18 0.97 -5.32
N ALA A 89 -12.44 1.37 -5.14
CA ALA A 89 -13.49 0.50 -4.64
C ALA A 89 -14.22 -0.19 -5.79
N GLY A 90 -14.39 -1.51 -5.71
CA GLY A 90 -15.37 -2.26 -6.51
C GLY A 90 -16.70 -2.39 -5.79
N VAL A 91 -17.79 -2.65 -6.53
CA VAL A 91 -19.14 -2.86 -5.97
C VAL A 91 -19.53 -4.34 -5.85
N GLU A 92 -18.72 -5.24 -6.39
CA GLU A 92 -18.97 -6.68 -6.39
C GLU A 92 -18.58 -7.31 -5.06
N VAL A 93 -19.36 -8.29 -4.60
CA VAL A 93 -18.98 -9.13 -3.47
C VAL A 93 -17.80 -10.01 -3.89
N ARG A 94 -16.72 -9.96 -3.12
CA ARG A 94 -15.54 -10.80 -3.29
C ARG A 94 -15.42 -11.76 -2.13
N HIS A 95 -15.13 -13.02 -2.48
CA HIS A 95 -14.88 -14.08 -1.52
C HIS A 95 -13.39 -14.37 -1.45
N TYR A 96 -12.88 -14.56 -0.24
CA TYR A 96 -11.47 -14.86 -0.02
C TYR A 96 -11.27 -15.76 1.20
N VAL A 97 -10.16 -16.48 1.20
CA VAL A 97 -9.66 -17.23 2.37
C VAL A 97 -8.32 -16.65 2.79
N LEU A 98 -8.03 -16.70 4.08
CA LEU A 98 -6.73 -16.30 4.62
C LEU A 98 -5.78 -17.49 4.61
N LEU A 99 -4.57 -17.31 4.11
CA LEU A 99 -3.60 -18.41 3.97
C LEU A 99 -3.09 -18.94 5.32
N ASN A 100 -3.14 -18.10 6.35
CA ASN A 100 -2.71 -18.45 7.71
C ASN A 100 -3.88 -18.84 8.63
N ASP A 101 -5.12 -18.92 8.11
CA ASP A 101 -6.27 -19.38 8.89
C ASP A 101 -6.43 -20.91 8.75
N PRO A 102 -6.14 -21.69 9.80
CA PRO A 102 -6.22 -23.15 9.73
C PRO A 102 -7.65 -23.67 9.58
N THR A 103 -8.66 -22.84 9.84
CA THR A 103 -10.07 -23.23 9.68
C THR A 103 -10.53 -23.20 8.22
N GLY A 104 -9.78 -22.51 7.35
CA GLY A 104 -10.16 -22.32 5.95
C GLY A 104 -11.45 -21.53 5.77
N ALA A 105 -11.79 -20.65 6.73
CA ALA A 105 -13.02 -19.87 6.66
C ALA A 105 -13.07 -19.00 5.40
N VAL A 106 -14.21 -19.04 4.71
CA VAL A 106 -14.50 -18.18 3.56
C VAL A 106 -15.08 -16.87 4.08
N HIS A 107 -14.42 -15.76 3.74
CA HIS A 107 -14.87 -14.41 4.04
C HIS A 107 -15.49 -13.77 2.80
N ALA A 108 -16.51 -12.93 3.00
CA ALA A 108 -17.16 -12.16 1.96
C ALA A 108 -17.04 -10.66 2.25
N THR A 109 -16.82 -9.83 1.21
CA THR A 109 -16.87 -8.38 1.34
C THR A 109 -17.22 -7.70 0.02
N HIS A 110 -18.09 -6.69 0.07
CA HIS A 110 -18.32 -5.73 -1.03
C HIS A 110 -17.55 -4.42 -0.84
N ARG A 111 -16.74 -4.33 0.21
CA ARG A 111 -16.01 -3.13 0.60
C ARG A 111 -14.51 -3.39 0.52
N LEU A 112 -14.06 -3.63 -0.71
CA LEU A 112 -12.68 -3.91 -1.03
C LEU A 112 -12.03 -2.69 -1.69
N TRP A 113 -10.96 -2.20 -1.09
CA TRP A 113 -10.20 -1.03 -1.55
C TRP A 113 -8.87 -1.48 -2.13
N LEU A 114 -8.73 -1.47 -3.46
CA LEU A 114 -7.47 -1.76 -4.14
C LEU A 114 -6.52 -0.58 -4.02
N MET A 115 -5.40 -0.78 -3.34
CA MET A 115 -4.37 0.24 -3.11
C MET A 115 -3.28 0.24 -4.17
N GLY A 116 -3.08 -0.88 -4.87
CA GLY A 116 -2.16 -0.97 -6.00
C GLY A 116 -1.48 -2.32 -6.15
N THR A 117 -0.58 -2.41 -7.13
CA THR A 117 0.30 -3.57 -7.34
C THR A 117 1.58 -3.38 -6.53
N ILE A 118 1.94 -4.36 -5.71
CA ILE A 118 3.15 -4.34 -4.87
C ILE A 118 4.39 -4.32 -5.77
N PRO A 119 5.27 -3.31 -5.65
CA PRO A 119 6.49 -3.23 -6.44
C PRO A 119 7.41 -4.41 -6.15
N GLU A 120 8.22 -4.78 -7.15
CA GLU A 120 9.20 -5.86 -7.04
C GLU A 120 10.08 -5.75 -5.80
N SER A 121 10.58 -4.54 -5.50
CA SER A 121 11.43 -4.26 -4.34
C SER A 121 10.77 -4.51 -2.97
N PHE A 122 9.45 -4.71 -2.93
CA PHE A 122 8.68 -4.98 -1.71
C PHE A 122 8.09 -6.39 -1.66
N ARG A 123 8.07 -7.15 -2.77
CA ARG A 123 7.36 -8.44 -2.84
C ARG A 123 7.82 -9.44 -1.80
N ASP A 124 9.14 -9.58 -1.61
CA ASP A 124 9.71 -10.52 -0.64
C ASP A 124 9.31 -10.21 0.81
N ARG A 125 8.99 -8.94 1.10
CA ARG A 125 8.61 -8.46 2.44
C ARG A 125 7.12 -8.42 2.66
N MET A 126 6.35 -8.47 1.58
CA MET A 126 4.90 -8.34 1.57
C MET A 126 4.30 -9.50 0.77
N PRO A 127 4.51 -10.77 1.22
CA PRO A 127 3.95 -11.92 0.55
C PRO A 127 2.43 -11.90 0.60
N ASP A 128 1.80 -12.63 -0.32
CA ASP A 128 0.35 -12.82 -0.28
C ASP A 128 -0.06 -13.46 1.06
N ASN A 129 -1.17 -12.98 1.62
CA ASN A 129 -1.75 -13.48 2.88
C ASN A 129 -3.16 -14.04 2.71
N ALA A 130 -3.71 -13.94 1.50
CA ALA A 130 -5.04 -14.38 1.16
C ALA A 130 -5.10 -14.79 -0.31
N VAL A 131 -6.15 -15.51 -0.68
CA VAL A 131 -6.49 -15.78 -2.08
C VAL A 131 -7.98 -15.55 -2.32
N PHE A 132 -8.32 -15.03 -3.49
CA PHE A 132 -9.72 -14.98 -3.90
C PHE A 132 -10.20 -16.39 -4.26
N VAL A 133 -11.45 -16.68 -3.91
CA VAL A 133 -12.14 -17.92 -4.26
C VAL A 133 -13.44 -17.58 -4.97
N THR A 134 -13.91 -18.47 -5.83
CA THR A 134 -15.29 -18.46 -6.29
C THR A 134 -16.18 -18.90 -5.13
N GLU A 135 -17.37 -18.31 -4.99
CA GLU A 135 -18.38 -18.81 -4.03
C GLU A 135 -18.52 -20.34 -4.18
N ALA A 136 -18.69 -21.02 -3.05
CA ALA A 136 -19.19 -22.39 -3.03
C ALA A 136 -20.71 -22.36 -3.16
#